data_AF-A0A8J2BHE0-F1
#
_entry.id   AF-A0A8J2BHE0-F1
#
_cell.length_a   1.000
_cell.length_b   1.000
_cell.length_c   1.000
_cell.angle_alpha   90.00
_cell.angle_beta   90.00
_cell.angle_gamma   90.00
#
_symmetry.space_group_name_H-M   'P 1'
#
loop_
_entity.id
_entity.type
_entity.pdbx_description
1 polymer ?
#
loop_
_entity_poly.entity_id
_entity_poly.type
_entity_poly.pdbx_seq_one_letter_code
_entity_poly.pdbx_strand_id
1 'polypeptide(L)'
;MNSARSIIFSNEDMGGSSTTKESTPSSMRVRLAREADIVGIAKIWHEVYHLSHGEILPGELLKYRDYDSFERRVPWDLARTIVVERSDEDGTSSVLSKETNSGYPKSEEKTISRGPEEQCTTSSDVVKNCESGCIKTCVSSNLVGFVSTKFNEVMHLFVRERGLGAGSLLLRAAEAQILANVQATSGKQETQEGDPHCSLKEGKTKGAAQSREKSENGGESAVQAFLYVADGNFSAQKFYEKQGWRYAREEVSHREIFDENGNLSTFPLNLLRWEKTLVKQDLKNDMTKNE
;
A
#
# COMPACT_ATOMS: atom_id res chain seq x y z
N MET A 1 26.54 16.93 55.59
CA MET A 1 26.11 15.54 55.39
C MET A 1 26.36 15.18 53.93
N ASN A 2 27.58 14.75 53.63
CA ASN A 2 28.05 14.37 52.30
C ASN A 2 28.62 12.95 52.43
N SER A 3 28.12 12.00 51.66
CA SER A 3 28.80 10.71 51.47
C SER A 3 28.48 10.17 50.09
N ALA A 4 29.43 10.36 49.18
CA ALA A 4 29.51 9.65 47.92
C ALA A 4 29.90 8.18 48.19
N ARG A 5 29.33 7.25 47.42
CA ARG A 5 29.94 5.94 47.16
C ARG A 5 29.84 5.63 45.67
N SER A 6 31.02 5.69 45.06
CA SER A 6 31.38 5.07 43.79
C SER A 6 31.48 3.55 44.00
N ILE A 7 30.94 2.77 43.06
CA ILE A 7 31.29 1.36 42.89
C ILE A 7 31.84 1.23 41.47
N ILE A 8 33.14 0.97 41.41
CA ILE A 8 33.90 0.59 40.21
C ILE A 8 33.79 -0.94 40.11
N PHE A 9 33.41 -1.44 38.94
CA PHE A 9 33.74 -2.80 38.52
C PHE A 9 34.58 -2.70 37.24
N SER A 10 35.82 -3.18 37.33
CA SER A 10 36.70 -3.47 36.21
C SER A 10 36.91 -4.99 36.17
N ASN A 11 36.85 -5.56 34.96
CA ASN A 11 37.55 -6.75 34.46
C ASN A 11 37.27 -6.73 32.94
N GLU A 12 38.19 -6.21 32.12
CA GLU A 12 39.37 -6.90 31.55
C GLU A 12 39.02 -8.20 30.78
N ASP A 13 39.01 -8.02 29.46
CA ASP A 13 39.56 -8.89 28.40
C ASP A 13 39.28 -10.40 28.41
N MET A 14 38.43 -10.81 27.48
CA MET A 14 38.69 -11.96 26.61
C MET A 14 38.43 -11.58 25.16
N GLY A 15 39.50 -11.67 24.37
CA GLY A 15 39.56 -11.24 22.98
C GLY A 15 38.68 -12.07 22.05
N GLY A 16 38.06 -11.33 21.12
CA GLY A 16 37.28 -11.84 20.01
C GLY A 16 36.87 -10.65 19.15
N SER A 17 37.85 -9.91 18.63
CA SER A 17 37.63 -8.79 17.70
C SER A 17 37.14 -9.35 16.37
N SER A 18 35.88 -9.75 16.34
CA SER A 18 35.08 -9.85 15.13
C SER A 18 34.57 -8.44 14.87
N THR A 19 35.28 -7.68 14.05
CA THR A 19 34.77 -6.44 13.46
C THR A 19 33.50 -6.79 12.68
N THR A 20 32.34 -6.74 13.34
CA THR A 20 31.05 -6.68 12.68
C THR A 20 31.10 -5.41 11.85
N LYS A 21 31.30 -5.53 10.53
CA LYS A 21 31.02 -4.45 9.58
C LYS A 21 29.62 -3.97 9.92
N GLU A 22 29.54 -2.78 10.50
CA GLU A 22 28.31 -2.04 10.69
C GLU A 22 27.71 -1.90 9.29
N SER A 23 26.73 -2.75 8.97
CA SER A 23 26.07 -2.71 7.68
C SER A 23 25.39 -1.35 7.59
N THR A 24 25.81 -0.53 6.64
CA THR A 24 25.14 0.72 6.32
C THR A 24 23.63 0.43 6.20
N PRO A 25 22.75 1.24 6.81
CA PRO A 25 21.32 1.00 6.72
C PRO A 25 20.89 1.07 5.26
N SER A 26 20.33 -0.04 4.75
CA SER A 26 19.88 -0.14 3.36
C SER A 26 18.96 1.02 3.01
N SER A 27 19.39 1.85 2.04
CA SER A 27 18.62 3.00 1.59
C SER A 27 17.26 2.55 1.02
N MET A 28 16.17 3.17 1.46
CA MET A 28 14.83 2.91 0.94
C MET A 28 14.40 3.99 -0.04
N ARG A 29 13.78 3.58 -1.14
CA ARG A 29 13.27 4.48 -2.18
C ARG A 29 11.76 4.39 -2.29
N VAL A 30 11.10 5.55 -2.26
CA VAL A 30 9.65 5.70 -2.49
C VAL A 30 9.41 6.08 -3.96
N ARG A 31 8.45 5.42 -4.63
CA ARG A 31 8.04 5.77 -6.00
C ARG A 31 6.61 5.33 -6.30
N LEU A 32 6.03 5.83 -7.40
CA LEU A 32 4.79 5.26 -7.93
C LEU A 32 5.00 3.82 -8.41
N ALA A 33 3.95 3.01 -8.25
CA ALA A 33 3.88 1.65 -8.75
C ALA A 33 3.83 1.63 -10.29
N ARG A 34 4.33 0.54 -10.86
CA ARG A 34 4.37 0.25 -12.29
C ARG A 34 3.74 -1.12 -12.54
N GLU A 35 3.42 -1.43 -13.79
CA GLU A 35 2.87 -2.76 -14.14
C GLU A 35 3.80 -3.91 -13.72
N ALA A 36 5.12 -3.71 -13.81
CA ALA A 36 6.10 -4.69 -13.34
C ALA A 36 6.03 -4.97 -11.83
N ASP A 37 5.40 -4.09 -11.03
CA ASP A 37 5.25 -4.27 -9.58
C ASP A 37 4.02 -5.10 -9.21
N ILE A 38 3.09 -5.40 -10.15
CA ILE A 38 1.80 -6.05 -9.85
C ILE A 38 1.98 -7.33 -9.04
N VAL A 39 2.85 -8.23 -9.52
CA VAL A 39 3.14 -9.52 -8.88
C VAL A 39 3.73 -9.31 -7.48
N GLY A 40 4.66 -8.37 -7.34
CA GLY A 40 5.30 -8.06 -6.05
C GLY A 40 4.31 -7.47 -5.02
N ILE A 41 3.46 -6.54 -5.46
CA ILE A 41 2.39 -5.94 -4.65
C ILE A 41 1.39 -6.99 -4.22
N ALA A 42 0.90 -7.84 -5.15
CA ALA A 42 -0.05 -8.90 -4.85
C ALA A 42 0.49 -9.86 -3.79
N LYS A 43 1.77 -10.23 -3.91
CA LYS A 43 2.44 -11.09 -2.94
C LYS A 43 2.55 -10.43 -1.56
N ILE A 44 2.97 -9.16 -1.49
CA ILE A 44 3.01 -8.40 -0.22
C ILE A 44 1.61 -8.34 0.39
N TRP A 45 0.62 -8.01 -0.44
CA TRP A 45 -0.75 -7.85 0.00
C TRP A 45 -1.27 -9.15 0.60
N HIS A 46 -1.14 -10.27 -0.11
CA HIS A 46 -1.55 -11.58 0.36
C HIS A 46 -0.88 -11.97 1.68
N GLU A 47 0.46 -11.94 1.73
CA GLU A 47 1.23 -12.36 2.91
C GLU A 47 0.90 -11.51 4.15
N VAL A 48 0.96 -10.18 4.01
CA VAL A 48 0.77 -9.28 5.15
C VAL A 48 -0.70 -9.22 5.56
N TYR A 49 -1.64 -9.39 4.62
CA TYR A 49 -3.07 -9.47 4.94
C TYR A 49 -3.35 -10.67 5.84
N HIS A 50 -2.93 -11.87 5.46
CA HIS A 50 -3.13 -13.08 6.29
C HIS A 50 -2.40 -12.99 7.63
N LEU A 51 -1.17 -12.46 7.65
CA LEU A 51 -0.43 -12.27 8.90
C LEU A 51 -1.14 -11.28 9.85
N SER A 52 -1.73 -10.21 9.31
CA SER A 52 -2.31 -9.13 10.13
C SER A 52 -3.77 -9.35 10.48
N HIS A 53 -4.47 -10.20 9.72
CA HIS A 53 -5.92 -10.35 9.81
C HIS A 53 -6.37 -11.79 10.07
N GLY A 54 -5.49 -12.79 9.96
CA GLY A 54 -5.86 -14.20 10.04
C GLY A 54 -6.55 -14.62 11.34
N GLU A 55 -6.18 -13.99 12.46
CA GLU A 55 -6.79 -14.25 13.77
C GLU A 55 -8.01 -13.38 14.08
N ILE A 56 -8.25 -12.35 13.27
CA ILE A 56 -9.20 -11.27 13.57
C ILE A 56 -10.43 -11.36 12.66
N LEU A 57 -10.23 -11.73 11.39
CA LEU A 57 -11.30 -11.80 10.41
C LEU A 57 -11.95 -13.18 10.39
N PRO A 58 -13.25 -13.25 10.11
CA PRO A 58 -13.94 -14.53 9.93
C PRO A 58 -13.28 -15.37 8.84
N GLY A 59 -13.12 -16.67 9.10
CA GLY A 59 -12.51 -17.61 8.17
C GLY A 59 -13.22 -17.66 6.81
N GLU A 60 -14.54 -17.41 6.79
CA GLU A 60 -15.35 -17.30 5.57
C GLU A 60 -14.85 -16.20 4.65
N LEU A 61 -14.43 -15.06 5.18
CA LEU A 61 -13.87 -13.96 4.38
C LEU A 61 -12.47 -14.33 3.86
N LEU A 62 -11.65 -14.97 4.70
CA LEU A 62 -10.27 -15.33 4.36
C LEU A 62 -10.19 -16.34 3.20
N LYS A 63 -11.20 -17.21 3.04
CA LYS A 63 -11.32 -18.14 1.90
C LYS A 63 -11.30 -17.43 0.53
N TYR A 64 -11.79 -16.19 0.46
CA TYR A 64 -11.86 -15.38 -0.78
C TYR A 64 -10.69 -14.39 -0.92
N ARG A 65 -9.65 -14.56 -0.11
CA ARG A 65 -8.46 -13.71 -0.06
C ARG A 65 -7.21 -14.54 -0.39
N ASP A 66 -7.29 -15.33 -1.44
CA ASP A 66 -6.13 -16.01 -2.02
C ASP A 66 -5.25 -15.04 -2.84
N TYR A 67 -4.09 -15.53 -3.26
CA TYR A 67 -3.14 -14.75 -4.05
C TYR A 67 -3.74 -14.24 -5.37
N ASP A 68 -4.45 -15.10 -6.13
CA ASP A 68 -5.04 -14.76 -7.43
C ASP A 68 -6.10 -13.65 -7.32
N SER A 69 -6.86 -13.64 -6.23
CA SER A 69 -7.80 -12.59 -5.87
C SER A 69 -7.10 -11.24 -5.67
N PHE A 70 -5.94 -11.22 -4.99
CA PHE A 70 -5.17 -9.99 -4.83
C PHE A 70 -4.53 -9.53 -6.14
N GLU A 71 -3.90 -10.44 -6.89
CA GLU A 71 -3.24 -10.11 -8.15
C GLU A 71 -4.20 -9.49 -9.17
N ARG A 72 -5.41 -10.04 -9.31
CA ARG A 72 -6.46 -9.47 -10.18
C ARG A 72 -6.92 -8.07 -9.77
N ARG A 73 -6.76 -7.69 -8.50
CA ARG A 73 -7.26 -6.41 -7.96
C ARG A 73 -6.22 -5.30 -7.96
N VAL A 74 -4.92 -5.63 -7.94
CA VAL A 74 -3.86 -4.61 -7.99
C VAL A 74 -4.01 -3.64 -9.18
N PRO A 75 -4.34 -4.09 -10.41
CA PRO A 75 -4.52 -3.18 -11.55
C PRO A 75 -5.57 -2.07 -11.33
N TRP A 76 -6.60 -2.29 -10.51
CA TRP A 76 -7.67 -1.31 -10.27
C TRP A 76 -7.21 -0.05 -9.53
N ASP A 77 -6.11 -0.18 -8.76
CA ASP A 77 -5.53 0.86 -7.92
C ASP A 77 -4.10 1.23 -8.35
N LEU A 78 -3.57 0.64 -9.42
CA LEU A 78 -2.13 0.72 -9.73
C LEU A 78 -1.65 2.16 -9.93
N ALA A 79 -2.40 2.97 -10.68
CA ALA A 79 -2.04 4.36 -10.99
C ALA A 79 -1.97 5.29 -9.76
N ARG A 80 -2.54 4.87 -8.63
CA ARG A 80 -2.58 5.61 -7.35
C ARG A 80 -1.87 4.86 -6.22
N THR A 81 -1.10 3.84 -6.59
CA THR A 81 -0.31 3.04 -5.66
C THR A 81 1.13 3.55 -5.63
N ILE A 82 1.64 3.72 -4.43
CA ILE A 82 3.02 4.11 -4.11
C ILE A 82 3.68 2.88 -3.50
N VAL A 83 4.90 2.59 -3.90
CA VAL A 83 5.70 1.48 -3.37
C VAL A 83 6.95 2.02 -2.69
N VAL A 84 7.46 1.22 -1.74
CA VAL A 84 8.79 1.38 -1.18
C VAL A 84 9.61 0.15 -1.53
N GLU A 85 10.80 0.39 -2.09
CA GLU A 85 11.78 -0.63 -2.42
C GLU A 85 13.10 -0.38 -1.67
N ARG A 86 13.80 -1.46 -1.33
CA ARG A 86 15.20 -1.37 -0.89
C ARG A 86 16.10 -1.08 -2.09
N SER A 87 17.06 -0.19 -1.90
CA SER A 87 18.18 -0.01 -2.81
C SER A 87 19.23 -1.04 -2.43
N ASP A 88 19.61 -1.89 -3.38
CA ASP A 88 20.79 -2.72 -3.22
C ASP A 88 22.00 -1.79 -3.30
N GLU A 89 22.84 -1.75 -2.26
CA GLU A 89 24.01 -0.85 -2.18
C GLU A 89 25.01 -1.07 -3.31
N ASP A 90 24.98 -2.23 -3.96
CA ASP A 90 25.92 -2.61 -5.01
C ASP A 90 25.47 -2.20 -6.42
N GLY A 91 24.26 -1.64 -6.61
CA GLY A 91 23.72 -1.26 -7.93
C GLY A 91 23.54 -2.42 -8.92
N THR A 92 24.08 -3.60 -8.61
CA THR A 92 23.74 -4.87 -9.21
C THR A 92 22.41 -5.28 -8.65
N SER A 93 21.33 -4.94 -9.38
CA SER A 93 20.05 -5.64 -9.27
C SER A 93 20.37 -7.13 -9.41
N SER A 94 20.55 -7.81 -8.28
CA SER A 94 20.82 -9.22 -8.28
C SER A 94 19.48 -9.83 -8.70
N VAL A 95 19.39 -10.20 -9.98
CA VAL A 95 18.33 -11.09 -10.46
C VAL A 95 18.64 -12.43 -9.81
N LEU A 96 18.34 -12.55 -8.52
CA LEU A 96 18.28 -13.80 -7.82
C LEU A 96 17.05 -14.52 -8.36
N SER A 97 17.23 -15.16 -9.51
CA SER A 97 16.37 -16.24 -9.97
C SER A 97 16.55 -17.45 -9.05
N LYS A 98 16.25 -17.30 -7.76
CA LYS A 98 15.88 -18.45 -6.96
C LYS A 98 14.52 -18.86 -7.49
N GLU A 99 14.51 -19.96 -8.25
CA GLU A 99 13.31 -20.69 -8.57
C GLU A 99 12.66 -21.13 -7.25
N THR A 100 11.86 -20.26 -6.67
CA THR A 100 10.91 -20.70 -5.66
C THR A 100 9.83 -21.43 -6.44
N ASN A 101 9.89 -22.76 -6.42
CA ASN A 101 8.69 -23.58 -6.57
C ASN A 101 7.76 -23.18 -5.42
N SER A 102 7.03 -22.10 -5.63
CA SER A 102 5.93 -21.69 -4.78
C SER A 102 4.89 -22.80 -4.95
N GLY A 103 4.94 -23.78 -4.05
CA GLY A 103 4.04 -24.93 -4.02
C GLY A 103 2.61 -24.52 -3.65
N TYR A 104 2.07 -23.51 -4.31
CA TYR A 104 0.63 -23.30 -4.32
C TYR A 104 0.03 -24.41 -5.20
N PRO A 105 -0.96 -25.16 -4.68
CA PRO A 105 -1.67 -26.11 -5.51
C PRO A 105 -2.32 -25.33 -6.66
N LYS A 106 -1.90 -25.62 -7.89
CA LYS A 106 -2.64 -25.18 -9.08
C LYS A 106 -4.06 -25.71 -8.93
N SER A 107 -5.04 -24.82 -8.86
CA SER A 107 -6.42 -25.19 -9.12
C SER A 107 -6.47 -25.86 -10.49
N GLU A 108 -7.16 -26.99 -10.59
CA GLU A 108 -7.22 -27.81 -11.80
C GLU A 108 -7.73 -26.97 -12.98
N GLU A 109 -6.86 -26.70 -13.96
CA GLU A 109 -7.23 -26.02 -15.20
C GLU A 109 -8.24 -26.89 -15.96
N LYS A 110 -9.48 -26.42 -16.03
CA LYS A 110 -10.50 -26.99 -16.91
C LYS A 110 -10.18 -26.57 -18.35
N THR A 111 -9.61 -27.50 -19.11
CA THR A 111 -9.25 -27.32 -20.52
C THR A 111 -10.46 -26.88 -21.35
N ILE A 112 -10.49 -25.63 -21.78
CA ILE A 112 -11.37 -25.14 -22.85
C ILE A 112 -10.55 -25.15 -24.14
N SER A 113 -10.90 -26.03 -25.06
CA SER A 113 -10.30 -26.11 -26.40
C SER A 113 -10.57 -24.84 -27.19
N ARG A 114 -9.51 -24.11 -27.58
CA ARG A 114 -9.56 -23.05 -28.61
C ARG A 114 -8.77 -23.47 -29.84
N GLY A 115 -9.37 -23.21 -31.01
CA GLY A 115 -8.86 -23.53 -32.35
C GLY A 115 -7.75 -22.59 -32.84
N PRO A 116 -7.36 -22.70 -34.12
CA PRO A 116 -5.97 -22.53 -34.56
C PRO A 116 -5.56 -21.07 -34.83
N GLU A 117 -4.37 -20.78 -34.33
CA GLU A 117 -3.31 -19.86 -34.77
C GLU A 117 -3.60 -18.87 -35.92
N GLU A 118 -3.64 -17.58 -35.57
CA GLU A 118 -3.27 -16.49 -36.49
C GLU A 118 -1.90 -15.94 -36.10
N GLN A 119 -0.98 -15.94 -37.08
CA GLN A 119 0.39 -15.47 -36.97
C GLN A 119 0.41 -13.93 -36.90
N CYS A 120 1.01 -13.37 -35.85
CA CYS A 120 1.27 -11.95 -35.74
C CYS A 120 2.78 -11.68 -35.89
N THR A 121 3.17 -11.03 -36.98
CA THR A 121 4.53 -10.54 -37.22
C THR A 121 4.73 -9.20 -36.53
N THR A 122 5.68 -9.09 -35.59
CA THR A 122 6.18 -7.78 -35.16
C THR A 122 7.71 -7.74 -35.05
N SER A 123 8.18 -6.53 -35.37
CA SER A 123 9.54 -6.04 -35.57
C SER A 123 10.31 -5.90 -34.25
N SER A 124 11.64 -5.97 -34.37
CA SER A 124 12.68 -5.80 -33.34
C SER A 124 12.54 -4.47 -32.56
N ASP A 125 12.97 -4.31 -31.31
CA ASP A 125 14.23 -4.74 -30.68
C ASP A 125 14.12 -4.85 -29.14
N VAL A 126 15.04 -5.63 -28.55
CA VAL A 126 15.29 -5.88 -27.11
C VAL A 126 14.40 -6.94 -26.43
N VAL A 127 14.45 -8.16 -26.96
CA VAL A 127 14.24 -9.37 -26.16
C VAL A 127 15.47 -10.25 -26.34
N LYS A 128 16.33 -10.33 -25.32
CA LYS A 128 17.35 -11.38 -25.30
C LYS A 128 16.64 -12.72 -25.13
N ASN A 129 16.81 -13.57 -26.13
CA ASN A 129 16.28 -14.93 -26.24
C ASN A 129 16.43 -15.72 -24.93
N CYS A 130 15.31 -16.00 -24.27
CA CYS A 130 15.14 -17.20 -23.47
C CYS A 130 14.49 -18.25 -24.38
N GLU A 131 15.27 -19.23 -24.83
CA GLU A 131 14.81 -20.37 -25.64
C GLU A 131 13.92 -21.29 -24.81
N SER A 132 12.64 -20.92 -24.65
CA SER A 132 11.48 -21.79 -24.40
C SER A 132 10.34 -20.96 -23.79
N GLY A 133 9.61 -20.19 -24.62
CA GLY A 133 8.20 -19.78 -24.40
C GLY A 133 7.76 -19.21 -23.04
N CYS A 134 8.67 -18.86 -22.15
CA CYS A 134 8.36 -18.45 -20.78
C CYS A 134 8.92 -17.05 -20.61
N ILE A 135 8.06 -16.04 -20.76
CA ILE A 135 8.35 -14.70 -20.27
C ILE A 135 8.36 -14.82 -18.74
N LYS A 136 9.49 -15.27 -18.17
CA LYS A 136 9.75 -15.19 -16.74
C LYS A 136 9.89 -13.70 -16.43
N THR A 137 8.79 -13.04 -16.07
CA THR A 137 8.82 -11.70 -15.51
C THR A 137 9.68 -11.76 -14.24
N CYS A 138 10.84 -11.14 -14.28
CA CYS A 138 11.71 -11.02 -13.12
C CYS A 138 10.97 -10.11 -12.12
N VAL A 139 10.31 -10.72 -11.14
CA VAL A 139 9.64 -9.99 -10.06
C VAL A 139 10.71 -9.23 -9.30
N SER A 140 10.55 -7.91 -9.13
CA SER A 140 11.47 -7.12 -8.31
C SER A 140 11.37 -7.64 -6.86
N SER A 141 12.41 -8.34 -6.41
CA SER A 141 12.48 -8.92 -5.07
C SER A 141 12.56 -7.88 -3.95
N ASN A 142 12.76 -6.61 -4.32
CA ASN A 142 13.17 -5.57 -3.39
C ASN A 142 12.00 -4.74 -2.85
N LEU A 143 10.75 -5.02 -3.26
CA LEU A 143 9.58 -4.35 -2.70
C LEU A 143 9.41 -4.72 -1.22
N VAL A 144 9.38 -3.69 -0.38
CA VAL A 144 9.22 -3.78 1.09
C VAL A 144 7.77 -3.57 1.49
N GLY A 145 7.06 -2.69 0.78
CA GLY A 145 5.68 -2.34 1.07
C GLY A 145 5.06 -1.45 0.00
N PHE A 146 3.75 -1.23 0.13
CA PHE A 146 2.99 -0.34 -0.73
C PHE A 146 1.85 0.35 0.01
N VAL A 147 1.33 1.42 -0.60
CA VAL A 147 0.14 2.14 -0.17
C VAL A 147 -0.66 2.60 -1.38
N SER A 148 -1.97 2.44 -1.36
CA SER A 148 -2.88 3.02 -2.36
C SER A 148 -3.73 4.13 -1.74
N THR A 149 -4.00 5.17 -2.50
CA THR A 149 -4.88 6.28 -2.08
C THR A 149 -6.10 6.38 -3.00
N LYS A 150 -7.22 6.90 -2.51
CA LYS A 150 -8.41 7.20 -3.33
C LYS A 150 -9.08 8.46 -2.80
N PHE A 151 -9.13 9.53 -3.61
CA PHE A 151 -9.57 10.85 -3.15
C PHE A 151 -8.76 11.32 -1.93
N ASN A 152 -9.40 11.38 -0.75
CA ASN A 152 -8.81 11.70 0.55
C ASN A 152 -8.69 10.48 1.49
N GLU A 153 -8.77 9.27 0.93
CA GLU A 153 -8.66 8.00 1.66
C GLU A 153 -7.28 7.35 1.45
N VAL A 154 -6.71 6.81 2.52
CA VAL A 154 -5.63 5.81 2.47
C VAL A 154 -6.26 4.42 2.57
N MET A 155 -6.14 3.60 1.53
CA MET A 155 -6.87 2.31 1.44
C MET A 155 -6.04 1.10 1.84
N HIS A 156 -4.87 0.91 1.25
CA HIS A 156 -4.12 -0.36 1.33
C HIS A 156 -2.68 -0.16 1.76
N LEU A 157 -2.42 0.10 3.05
CA LEU A 157 -1.05 0.23 3.58
C LEU A 157 -0.53 -1.14 4.09
N PHE A 158 0.42 -1.74 3.38
CA PHE A 158 1.01 -3.03 3.74
C PHE A 158 2.54 -2.99 3.67
N VAL A 159 3.20 -3.58 4.67
CA VAL A 159 4.67 -3.62 4.79
C VAL A 159 5.07 -5.00 5.31
N ARG A 160 5.99 -5.68 4.62
CA ARG A 160 6.53 -6.98 5.04
C ARG A 160 7.42 -6.87 6.27
N GLU A 161 8.29 -5.87 6.27
CA GLU A 161 9.34 -5.71 7.29
C GLU A 161 9.01 -4.51 8.19
N ARG A 162 8.45 -4.81 9.36
CA ARG A 162 8.08 -3.79 10.35
C ARG A 162 9.33 -3.27 11.08
N GLY A 163 9.25 -2.04 11.59
CA GLY A 163 10.32 -1.44 12.40
C GLY A 163 11.42 -0.72 11.61
N LEU A 164 11.42 -0.82 10.27
CA LEU A 164 12.41 -0.14 9.42
C LEU A 164 11.99 1.26 8.95
N GLY A 165 10.82 1.75 9.38
CA GLY A 165 10.30 3.06 8.96
C GLY A 165 9.60 3.09 7.59
N ALA A 166 9.59 1.98 6.83
CA ALA A 166 8.90 1.89 5.53
C ALA A 166 7.41 2.29 5.61
N GLY A 167 6.71 1.89 6.68
CA GLY A 167 5.30 2.27 6.89
C GLY A 167 5.10 3.78 7.03
N SER A 168 6.00 4.46 7.75
CA SER A 168 5.97 5.92 7.90
C SER A 168 6.33 6.64 6.59
N LEU A 169 7.27 6.10 5.80
CA LEU A 169 7.59 6.64 4.47
C LEU A 169 6.39 6.55 3.53
N LEU A 170 5.75 5.37 3.46
CA LEU A 170 4.55 5.16 2.64
C LEU A 170 3.40 6.06 3.07
N LEU A 171 3.12 6.14 4.39
CA LEU A 171 2.01 6.96 4.89
C LEU A 171 2.21 8.44 4.58
N ARG A 172 3.43 8.98 4.75
CA ARG A 172 3.73 10.38 4.37
C ARG A 172 3.57 10.61 2.86
N ALA A 173 4.01 9.66 2.04
CA ALA A 173 3.83 9.75 0.59
C ALA A 173 2.34 9.73 0.19
N ALA A 174 1.52 8.91 0.86
CA ALA A 174 0.07 8.90 0.66
C ALA A 174 -0.59 10.23 1.08
N GLU A 175 -0.20 10.79 2.22
CA GLU A 175 -0.67 12.11 2.68
C GLU A 175 -0.34 13.22 1.66
N ALA A 176 0.86 13.20 1.10
CA ALA A 176 1.26 14.13 0.04
C ALA A 176 0.44 13.96 -1.26
N GLN A 177 0.19 12.72 -1.67
CA GLN A 177 -0.64 12.42 -2.84
C GLN A 177 -2.09 12.89 -2.65
N ILE A 178 -2.67 12.70 -1.45
CA ILE A 178 -4.02 13.17 -1.12
C ILE A 178 -4.12 14.70 -1.24
N LEU A 179 -3.15 15.43 -0.67
CA LEU A 179 -3.12 16.89 -0.77
C LEU A 179 -3.02 17.36 -2.23
N ALA A 180 -2.24 16.68 -3.07
CA ALA A 180 -2.13 16.98 -4.49
C ALA A 180 -3.45 16.72 -5.24
N ASN A 181 -4.13 15.61 -4.95
CA ASN A 181 -5.41 15.24 -5.59
C ASN A 181 -6.50 16.29 -5.33
N VAL A 182 -6.64 16.75 -4.08
CA VAL A 182 -7.68 17.75 -3.74
C VAL A 182 -7.45 19.08 -4.44
N GLN A 183 -6.20 19.51 -4.58
CA GLN A 183 -5.85 20.73 -5.32
C GLN A 183 -6.19 20.60 -6.81
N ALA A 184 -5.87 19.46 -7.43
CA ALA A 184 -6.16 19.21 -8.84
C ALA A 184 -7.68 19.17 -9.13
N THR A 185 -8.49 18.67 -8.20
CA THR A 185 -9.96 18.66 -8.36
C THR A 185 -10.61 20.03 -8.14
N SER A 186 -10.06 20.86 -7.26
CA SER A 186 -10.62 22.18 -6.95
C SER A 186 -10.52 23.15 -8.14
N GLY A 187 -9.50 23.02 -8.99
CA GLY A 187 -9.32 23.86 -10.18
C GLY A 187 -10.19 23.49 -11.38
N LYS A 188 -10.93 22.38 -11.36
CA LYS A 188 -11.75 21.91 -12.50
C LYS A 188 -13.24 22.24 -12.39
N GLN A 189 -13.71 22.80 -11.27
CA GLN A 189 -15.14 23.09 -11.06
C GLN A 189 -15.59 24.46 -11.59
N GLU A 190 -14.72 25.25 -12.22
CA GLU A 190 -15.03 26.66 -12.57
C GLU A 190 -15.42 26.90 -14.04
N THR A 191 -15.66 25.86 -14.87
CA THR A 191 -16.02 26.04 -16.29
C THR A 191 -17.24 25.25 -16.79
N GLN A 192 -18.20 24.92 -15.93
CA GLN A 192 -19.50 24.39 -16.37
C GLN A 192 -20.65 25.26 -15.87
N GLU A 193 -20.74 26.49 -16.39
CA GLU A 193 -22.01 27.22 -16.50
C GLU A 193 -22.45 27.17 -17.97
N GLY A 194 -23.52 26.41 -18.23
CA GLY A 194 -24.30 26.49 -19.47
C GLY A 194 -24.31 25.23 -20.33
N ASP A 195 -25.10 24.22 -19.95
CA ASP A 195 -25.99 23.57 -20.93
C ASP A 195 -27.15 22.80 -20.25
N PRO A 196 -28.43 23.09 -20.55
CA PRO A 196 -29.57 22.50 -19.86
C PRO A 196 -30.26 21.43 -20.71
N HIS A 197 -29.71 20.22 -20.80
CA HIS A 197 -30.52 19.08 -21.27
C HIS A 197 -29.86 17.72 -21.00
N CYS A 198 -30.29 17.01 -19.96
CA CYS A 198 -30.65 15.57 -20.01
C CYS A 198 -30.96 15.06 -18.59
N SER A 199 -32.24 14.78 -18.34
CA SER A 199 -32.73 14.19 -17.09
C SER A 199 -32.95 12.70 -17.27
N LEU A 200 -32.10 11.86 -16.68
CA LEU A 200 -32.45 10.47 -16.35
C LEU A 200 -32.04 10.16 -14.91
N LYS A 201 -32.98 9.54 -14.21
CA LYS A 201 -33.03 9.39 -12.76
C LYS A 201 -32.23 8.16 -12.33
N GLU A 202 -31.24 8.35 -11.45
CA GLU A 202 -30.62 7.26 -10.70
C GLU A 202 -30.73 7.50 -9.19
N GLY A 203 -30.90 6.38 -8.48
CA GLY A 203 -31.28 6.28 -7.08
C GLY A 203 -30.24 6.86 -6.11
N LYS A 204 -30.73 7.68 -5.19
CA LYS A 204 -29.98 8.33 -4.10
C LYS A 204 -29.34 7.30 -3.15
N THR A 205 -28.02 7.11 -3.23
CA THR A 205 -27.21 6.89 -2.04
C THR A 205 -26.80 8.26 -1.50
N LYS A 206 -27.26 8.59 -0.28
CA LYS A 206 -26.95 9.85 0.40
C LYS A 206 -25.44 9.90 0.72
N GLY A 207 -24.67 10.52 -0.16
CA GLY A 207 -23.33 10.98 0.18
C GLY A 207 -23.41 11.98 1.33
N ALA A 208 -22.58 11.79 2.34
CA ALA A 208 -22.41 12.74 3.44
C ALA A 208 -22.12 14.13 2.84
N ALA A 209 -23.04 15.06 3.09
CA ALA A 209 -22.89 16.44 2.69
C ALA A 209 -21.68 17.04 3.42
N GLN A 210 -20.62 17.34 2.66
CA GLN A 210 -19.54 18.20 3.12
C GLN A 210 -20.12 19.60 3.34
N SER A 211 -20.35 19.97 4.59
CA SER A 211 -20.62 21.34 4.99
C SER A 211 -19.37 22.18 4.70
N ARG A 212 -19.41 22.92 3.59
CA ARG A 212 -18.35 23.82 3.16
C ARG A 212 -18.62 25.18 3.78
N GLU A 213 -18.14 25.40 5.00
CA GLU A 213 -18.00 26.77 5.53
C GLU A 213 -16.94 27.48 4.68
N LYS A 214 -17.37 28.45 3.87
CA LYS A 214 -16.48 29.36 3.16
C LYS A 214 -15.81 30.27 4.19
N SER A 215 -14.64 29.87 4.67
CA SER A 215 -13.72 30.79 5.36
C SER A 215 -13.04 31.65 4.31
N GLU A 216 -13.34 32.97 4.31
CA GLU A 216 -12.74 33.97 3.41
C GLU A 216 -11.34 34.44 3.85
N ASN A 217 -10.76 33.82 4.87
CA ASN A 217 -9.35 34.03 5.17
C ASN A 217 -8.52 33.14 4.24
N GLY A 218 -7.47 33.69 3.61
CA GLY A 218 -6.44 32.97 2.85
C GLY A 218 -5.62 31.98 3.68
N GLY A 219 -6.26 31.26 4.61
CA GLY A 219 -5.72 30.14 5.34
C GLY A 219 -5.51 28.96 4.40
N GLU A 220 -4.42 28.24 4.64
CA GLU A 220 -4.08 27.05 3.87
C GLU A 220 -5.28 26.10 3.80
N SER A 221 -5.55 25.56 2.61
CA SER A 221 -6.62 24.59 2.42
C SER A 221 -6.26 23.30 3.14
N ALA A 222 -6.77 23.15 4.36
CA ALA A 222 -6.69 21.91 5.12
C ALA A 222 -7.56 20.84 4.44
N VAL A 223 -7.02 19.61 4.34
CA VAL A 223 -7.73 18.46 3.78
C VAL A 223 -7.95 17.44 4.88
N GLN A 224 -9.20 17.07 5.12
CA GLN A 224 -9.51 15.96 6.02
C GLN A 224 -9.25 14.63 5.30
N ALA A 225 -8.17 13.93 5.67
CA ALA A 225 -7.89 12.58 5.20
C ALA A 225 -8.47 11.54 6.16
N PHE A 226 -8.74 10.35 5.64
CA PHE A 226 -9.22 9.23 6.44
C PHE A 226 -8.66 7.88 5.99
N LEU A 227 -8.77 6.88 6.86
CA LEU A 227 -8.46 5.48 6.57
C LEU A 227 -9.30 4.56 7.44
N TYR A 228 -9.30 3.27 7.08
CA TYR A 228 -9.96 2.22 7.85
C TYR A 228 -8.97 1.20 8.38
N VAL A 229 -9.24 0.74 9.60
CA VAL A 229 -8.49 -0.34 10.26
C VAL A 229 -9.48 -1.40 10.67
N ALA A 230 -9.17 -2.68 10.45
CA ALA A 230 -9.99 -3.76 10.98
C ALA A 230 -10.08 -3.65 12.51
N ASP A 231 -11.28 -3.79 13.05
CA ASP A 231 -11.44 -3.92 14.50
C ASP A 231 -10.60 -5.09 15.02
N GLY A 232 -9.94 -4.94 16.17
CA GLY A 232 -8.96 -5.90 16.70
C GLY A 232 -7.53 -5.77 16.16
N ASN A 233 -7.26 -5.03 15.07
CA ASN A 233 -5.89 -4.83 14.59
C ASN A 233 -5.15 -3.73 15.39
N PHE A 234 -4.86 -4.03 16.66
CA PHE A 234 -4.24 -3.10 17.61
C PHE A 234 -2.86 -2.60 17.15
N SER A 235 -2.13 -3.41 16.37
CA SER A 235 -0.81 -3.01 15.85
C SER A 235 -0.92 -1.84 14.87
N ALA A 236 -1.90 -1.89 13.96
CA ALA A 236 -2.17 -0.82 13.01
C ALA A 236 -2.74 0.41 13.73
N GLN A 237 -3.66 0.24 14.68
CA GLN A 237 -4.21 1.35 15.47
C GLN A 237 -3.10 2.15 16.19
N LYS A 238 -2.21 1.46 16.92
CA LYS A 238 -1.06 2.09 17.60
C LYS A 238 -0.10 2.76 16.63
N PHE A 239 0.07 2.19 15.43
CA PHE A 239 0.89 2.81 14.39
C PHE A 239 0.27 4.13 13.93
N TYR A 240 -1.01 4.15 13.55
CA TYR A 240 -1.66 5.36 13.05
C TYR A 240 -1.77 6.46 14.12
N GLU A 241 -2.06 6.11 15.37
CA GLU A 241 -2.05 7.04 16.50
C GLU A 241 -0.69 7.74 16.64
N LYS A 242 0.42 6.99 16.58
CA LYS A 242 1.78 7.55 16.59
C LYS A 242 2.08 8.46 15.40
N GLN A 243 1.40 8.28 14.28
CA GLN A 243 1.53 9.13 13.08
C GLN A 243 0.57 10.34 13.11
N GLY A 244 -0.10 10.59 14.25
CA GLY A 244 -0.98 11.74 14.45
C GLY A 244 -2.40 11.56 13.93
N TRP A 245 -2.78 10.34 13.52
CA TRP A 245 -4.15 10.03 13.14
C TRP A 245 -5.00 9.83 14.39
N ARG A 246 -6.28 10.20 14.31
CA ARG A 246 -7.22 10.09 15.43
C ARG A 246 -8.36 9.15 15.09
N TYR A 247 -8.73 8.31 16.04
CA TYR A 247 -9.96 7.53 15.95
C TYR A 247 -11.17 8.46 15.83
N ALA A 248 -12.04 8.17 14.86
CA ALA A 248 -13.25 8.96 14.62
C ALA A 248 -14.52 8.19 15.01
N ARG A 249 -14.69 6.97 14.50
CA ARG A 249 -15.89 6.13 14.72
C ARG A 249 -15.71 4.70 14.22
N GLU A 250 -16.58 3.81 14.66
CA GLU A 250 -16.82 2.50 14.06
C GLU A 250 -17.75 2.60 12.84
N GLU A 251 -17.49 1.79 11.83
CA GLU A 251 -18.34 1.65 10.64
C GLU A 251 -18.38 0.20 10.16
N VAL A 252 -19.53 -0.22 9.64
CA VAL A 252 -19.65 -1.51 8.94
C VAL A 252 -19.42 -1.28 7.45
N SER A 253 -18.34 -1.86 6.92
CA SER A 253 -18.04 -1.83 5.49
C SER A 253 -18.34 -3.16 4.84
N HIS A 254 -19.01 -3.14 3.70
CA HIS A 254 -19.31 -4.33 2.93
C HIS A 254 -18.17 -4.59 1.96
N ARG A 255 -17.37 -5.63 2.23
CA ARG A 255 -16.21 -6.00 1.41
C ARG A 255 -16.62 -6.97 0.32
N GLU A 256 -16.24 -6.66 -0.91
CA GLU A 256 -16.48 -7.51 -2.08
C GLU A 256 -15.83 -8.89 -1.91
N ILE A 257 -16.61 -9.92 -2.21
CA ILE A 257 -16.18 -11.32 -2.30
C ILE A 257 -16.71 -11.87 -3.63
N PHE A 258 -15.90 -12.70 -4.29
CA PHE A 258 -16.33 -13.42 -5.48
C PHE A 258 -16.51 -14.88 -5.09
N ASP A 259 -17.71 -15.42 -5.27
CA ASP A 259 -17.96 -16.84 -4.99
C ASP A 259 -17.24 -17.76 -6.01
N GLU A 260 -17.34 -19.08 -5.80
CA GLU A 260 -16.75 -20.09 -6.69
C GLU A 260 -17.26 -20.02 -8.14
N ASN A 261 -18.43 -19.40 -8.36
CA ASN A 261 -19.04 -19.19 -9.67
C ASN A 261 -18.67 -17.83 -10.26
N GLY A 262 -17.87 -17.02 -9.55
CA GLY A 262 -17.49 -15.67 -9.94
C GLY A 262 -18.57 -14.62 -9.68
N ASN A 263 -19.64 -14.95 -8.95
CA ASN A 263 -20.66 -13.96 -8.59
C ASN A 263 -20.13 -13.02 -7.51
N LEU A 264 -20.38 -11.73 -7.70
CA LEU A 264 -20.07 -10.71 -6.72
C LEU A 264 -21.07 -10.76 -5.55
N SER A 265 -20.56 -10.96 -4.35
CA SER A 265 -21.29 -10.80 -3.08
C SER A 265 -20.51 -9.86 -2.16
N THR A 266 -21.05 -9.56 -0.98
CA THR A 266 -20.38 -8.72 0.01
C THR A 266 -20.38 -9.37 1.38
N PHE A 267 -19.32 -9.09 2.13
CA PHE A 267 -19.15 -9.53 3.51
C PHE A 267 -19.09 -8.31 4.44
N PRO A 268 -19.97 -8.20 5.45
CA PRO A 268 -19.94 -7.08 6.38
C PRO A 268 -18.71 -7.20 7.29
N LEU A 269 -17.98 -6.10 7.43
CA LEU A 269 -16.80 -6.04 8.28
C LEU A 269 -16.84 -4.80 9.17
N ASN A 270 -16.66 -4.98 10.47
CA ASN A 270 -16.49 -3.90 11.43
C ASN A 270 -15.11 -3.28 11.24
N LEU A 271 -15.09 -1.99 10.95
CA LEU A 271 -13.89 -1.19 10.74
C LEU A 271 -13.90 0.01 11.67
N LEU A 272 -12.72 0.39 12.12
CA LEU A 272 -12.46 1.63 12.81
C LEU A 272 -12.01 2.66 11.79
N ARG A 273 -12.72 3.78 11.71
CA ARG A 273 -12.33 4.91 10.89
C ARG A 273 -11.40 5.83 11.65
N TRP A 274 -10.28 6.16 11.03
CA TRP A 274 -9.29 7.10 11.54
C TRP A 274 -9.18 8.29 10.61
N GLU A 275 -8.94 9.47 11.18
CA GLU A 275 -8.94 10.73 10.44
C GLU A 275 -7.73 11.59 10.83
N LYS A 276 -7.18 12.33 9.87
CA LYS A 276 -6.09 13.30 10.07
C LYS A 276 -6.33 14.52 9.19
N THR A 277 -6.23 15.71 9.79
CA THR A 277 -6.24 16.96 9.04
C THR A 277 -4.85 17.18 8.45
N LEU A 278 -4.76 17.27 7.13
CA LEU A 278 -3.52 17.49 6.40
C LEU A 278 -3.42 18.96 5.98
N VAL A 279 -2.30 19.60 6.28
CA VAL A 279 -1.95 20.93 5.77
C VAL A 279 -0.63 20.88 5.00
N LYS A 280 -0.44 21.80 4.04
CA LYS A 280 0.77 21.82 3.18
C LYS A 280 2.06 21.99 3.99
N GLN A 281 1.99 22.75 5.08
CA GLN A 281 3.16 23.05 5.90
C GLN A 281 3.72 21.83 6.65
N ASP A 282 2.86 20.88 7.04
CA ASP A 282 3.27 19.67 7.76
C ASP A 282 4.24 18.82 6.94
N LEU A 283 4.03 18.72 5.62
CA LEU A 283 4.90 17.97 4.73
C LEU A 283 6.31 18.57 4.64
N LYS A 284 6.44 19.90 4.72
CA LYS A 284 7.75 20.57 4.64
C LYS A 284 8.56 20.37 5.92
N ASN A 285 7.90 20.45 7.07
CA ASN A 285 8.53 20.33 8.38
C ASN A 285 9.00 18.91 8.69
N ASP A 286 8.34 17.89 8.12
CA ASP A 286 8.73 16.50 8.32
C ASP A 286 9.88 16.05 7.40
N MET A 287 10.07 16.70 6.25
CA MET A 287 11.23 16.42 5.38
C MET A 287 12.53 16.94 5.99
N THR A 288 12.50 18.07 6.71
CA THR A 288 13.71 18.68 7.30
C THR A 288 14.16 18.06 8.62
N LYS A 289 13.35 17.22 9.26
CA LYS A 289 13.70 16.53 10.52
C LYS A 289 14.37 15.15 10.33
N ASN A 290 14.50 14.68 9.08
CA ASN A 290 15.12 13.38 8.78
C ASN A 290 16.45 13.52 8.01
N GLU A 291 16.99 14.74 7.93
CA GLU A 291 18.39 15.03 7.57
C GLU A 291 19.22 15.22 8.85
#